data_AF-A0A0M0ECL4-F1
#
_entry.id   AF-A0A0M0ECL4-F1
#
_cell.length_a   1.000
_cell.length_b   1.000
_cell.length_c   1.000
_cell.angle_alpha   90.00
_cell.angle_beta   90.00
_cell.angle_gamma   90.00
#
_symmetry.space_group_name_H-M   'P 1'
#
loop_
_entity.id
_entity.type
_entity.pdbx_description
1 polymer ?
#
loop_
_entity_poly.entity_id
_entity_poly.type
_entity_poly.pdbx_seq_one_letter_code
_entity_poly.pdbx_strand_id
1 'polypeptide(L)'
;MDTPFTCANDRYRTDTRQGCPHGAGQARGSVLPVPLVTRHDTGDTLWLEYVAGGPGTVYWLMWYDATGRPRVRYSAVMDHPNLCVMLRALGHGHALPPPPAS
;
A
#
# COMPACT_ATOMS: atom_id res chain seq x y z
N MET A 1 13.14 -9.02 -14.74
CA MET A 1 13.76 -8.41 -13.55
C MET A 1 12.64 -7.71 -12.82
N ASP A 2 12.34 -8.13 -11.60
CA ASP A 2 11.30 -7.49 -10.80
C ASP A 2 11.88 -6.19 -10.23
N THR A 3 11.23 -5.06 -10.53
CA THR A 3 11.62 -3.76 -9.96
C THR A 3 11.29 -3.77 -8.47
N PRO A 4 12.26 -3.49 -7.57
CA PRO A 4 11.99 -3.40 -6.14
C PRO A 4 10.83 -2.45 -5.84
N PHE A 5 10.08 -2.76 -4.79
CA PHE A 5 8.91 -2.00 -4.36
C PHE A 5 7.82 -1.87 -5.43
N THR A 6 7.70 -2.90 -6.26
CA THR A 6 6.54 -3.09 -7.13
C THR A 6 6.00 -4.50 -6.98
N CYS A 7 4.68 -4.66 -7.14
CA CYS A 7 4.03 -5.96 -7.12
C CYS A 7 3.04 -6.05 -8.29
N ALA A 8 2.88 -7.24 -8.85
CA ALA A 8 1.85 -7.55 -9.83
C ALA A 8 1.31 -8.97 -9.61
N ASN A 9 0.03 -9.17 -9.88
CA ASN A 9 -0.63 -10.46 -10.01
C ASN A 9 -1.55 -10.44 -11.24
N ASP A 10 -2.33 -11.50 -11.44
CA ASP A 10 -3.20 -11.66 -12.62
C ASP A 10 -4.22 -10.52 -12.82
N ARG A 11 -4.54 -9.76 -11.76
CA ARG A 11 -5.59 -8.73 -11.78
C ARG A 11 -5.07 -7.31 -11.51
N TYR A 12 -4.02 -7.17 -10.72
CA TYR A 12 -3.59 -5.90 -10.15
C TYR A 12 -2.08 -5.72 -10.26
N ARG A 13 -1.65 -4.47 -10.35
CA ARG A 13 -0.23 -4.09 -10.23
C ARG A 13 -0.07 -2.75 -9.51
N THR A 14 1.08 -2.51 -8.91
CA THR A 14 1.46 -1.19 -8.39
C THR A 14 1.38 -0.14 -9.51
N ASP A 15 0.72 0.99 -9.26
CA ASP A 15 0.68 2.12 -10.19
C ASP A 15 1.88 3.05 -10.00
N THR A 16 2.94 2.77 -10.75
CA THR A 16 4.20 3.52 -10.67
C THR A 16 4.15 4.92 -11.31
N ARG A 17 3.01 5.33 -11.88
CA ARG A 17 2.84 6.66 -12.50
C ARG A 17 2.50 7.74 -11.47
N GLN A 18 2.08 7.36 -10.27
CA GLN A 18 1.68 8.27 -9.20
C GLN A 18 2.25 7.85 -7.85
N GLY A 19 1.88 8.59 -6.80
CA GLY A 19 2.37 8.35 -5.45
C GLY A 19 3.82 8.79 -5.24
N CYS A 20 4.32 8.49 -4.05
CA CYS A 20 5.68 8.74 -3.59
C CYS A 20 6.64 7.61 -4.01
N PRO A 21 7.94 7.92 -4.15
CA PRO A 21 8.97 6.89 -4.28
C PRO A 21 9.22 6.17 -2.95
N HIS A 22 9.58 4.88 -3.01
CA HIS A 22 9.95 4.05 -1.85
C HIS A 22 11.36 4.34 -1.32
N GLY A 23 11.75 5.61 -1.32
CA GLY A 23 13.12 6.08 -1.09
C GLY A 23 13.81 6.61 -2.36
N ALA A 24 14.97 7.22 -2.18
CA ALA A 24 15.72 7.83 -3.27
C ALA A 24 16.10 6.78 -4.33
N GLY A 25 15.75 7.06 -5.60
CA GLY A 25 16.03 6.17 -6.73
C GLY A 25 15.18 4.90 -6.80
N GLN A 26 14.19 4.73 -5.91
CA GLN A 26 13.31 3.57 -5.90
C GLN A 26 12.04 3.80 -6.73
N ALA A 27 11.30 2.71 -6.99
CA ALA A 27 10.02 2.78 -7.68
C ALA A 27 9.02 3.70 -6.96
N ARG A 28 8.13 4.32 -7.73
CA ARG A 28 6.97 5.04 -7.21
C ARG A 28 5.79 4.10 -7.04
N GLY A 29 4.77 4.55 -6.31
CA GLY A 29 3.49 3.85 -6.18
C GLY A 29 2.88 4.00 -4.81
N SER A 30 3.70 4.31 -3.80
CA SER A 30 3.22 4.44 -2.43
C SER A 30 2.34 5.69 -2.26
N VAL A 31 1.30 5.56 -1.45
CA VAL A 31 0.45 6.66 -1.00
C VAL A 31 1.24 7.61 -0.08
N LEU A 32 2.18 7.07 0.71
CA LEU A 32 2.97 7.82 1.70
C LEU A 32 4.46 7.85 1.34
N PRO A 33 5.21 8.89 1.73
CA PRO A 33 6.65 8.96 1.45
C PRO A 33 7.51 8.04 2.33
N VAL A 34 6.90 7.38 3.32
CA VAL A 34 7.54 6.49 4.30
C VAL A 34 6.68 5.25 4.51
N PRO A 35 7.26 4.11 4.92
CA PRO A 35 6.48 2.92 5.21
C PRO A 35 5.54 3.15 6.40
N LEU A 36 4.41 2.45 6.41
CA LEU A 36 3.50 2.37 7.55
C LEU A 36 4.16 1.68 8.74
N VAL A 37 4.95 0.64 8.46
CA VAL A 37 5.67 -0.14 9.47
C VAL A 37 7.03 -0.52 8.91
N THR A 38 8.06 -0.42 9.75
CA THR A 38 9.38 -1.02 9.51
C THR A 38 9.67 -2.02 10.62
N ARG A 39 9.90 -3.28 10.27
CA ARG A 39 10.31 -4.31 11.23
C ARG A 39 11.82 -4.24 11.44
N HIS A 40 12.24 -3.89 12.65
CA HIS A 40 13.66 -3.69 12.97
C HIS A 40 14.52 -4.96 12.89
N ASP A 41 13.94 -6.12 13.14
CA ASP A 41 14.61 -7.42 13.14
C ASP A 41 14.89 -7.98 11.74
N THR A 42 13.98 -7.71 10.80
CA THR A 42 14.00 -8.29 9.45
C THR A 42 14.28 -7.27 8.35
N GLY A 43 14.07 -5.98 8.62
CA GLY A 43 14.09 -4.93 7.61
C GLY A 43 12.87 -4.93 6.68
N ASP A 44 11.88 -5.80 6.95
CA ASP A 44 10.64 -5.83 6.19
C ASP A 44 9.86 -4.52 6.40
N THR A 45 9.24 -4.03 5.34
CA THR A 45 8.47 -2.78 5.37
C THR A 45 7.05 -2.97 4.84
N LEU A 46 6.08 -2.32 5.49
CA LEU A 46 4.69 -2.30 5.07
C LEU A 46 4.37 -0.98 4.39
N TRP A 47 3.79 -1.04 3.21
CA TRP A 47 3.43 0.12 2.42
C TRP A 47 1.97 0.04 1.98
N LEU A 48 1.43 1.20 1.62
CA LEU A 48 0.12 1.33 1.00
C LEU A 48 0.33 1.84 -0.42
N GLU A 49 0.08 1.00 -1.42
CA GLU A 49 0.30 1.31 -2.83
C GLU A 49 -0.97 1.79 -3.51
N TYR A 50 -0.85 2.67 -4.50
CA TYR A 50 -1.86 2.81 -5.55
C TYR A 50 -1.85 1.60 -6.47
N VAL A 51 -3.02 1.13 -6.86
CA VAL A 51 -3.19 -0.01 -7.76
C VAL A 51 -3.67 0.45 -9.14
N ALA A 52 -3.04 -0.06 -10.18
CA ALA A 52 -3.53 0.05 -11.56
C ALA A 52 -4.37 -1.17 -11.95
N GLY A 53 -5.37 -0.96 -12.80
CA GLY A 53 -6.14 -2.04 -13.46
C GLY A 53 -7.49 -2.40 -12.83
N GLY A 54 -7.95 -1.66 -11.82
CA GLY A 54 -9.31 -1.80 -11.24
C GLY A 54 -10.24 -0.64 -11.61
N PRO A 55 -11.57 -0.80 -11.47
CA PRO A 55 -12.51 0.30 -11.52
C PRO A 55 -12.35 1.18 -10.27
N GLY A 56 -12.17 2.49 -10.48
CA GLY A 56 -11.97 3.44 -9.40
C GLY A 56 -10.61 3.32 -8.71
N THR A 57 -10.45 4.04 -7.59
CA THR A 57 -9.22 4.03 -6.82
C THR A 57 -9.24 2.91 -5.80
N VAL A 58 -8.29 1.98 -5.92
CA VAL A 58 -8.03 0.93 -4.93
C VAL A 58 -6.57 0.98 -4.50
N TYR A 59 -6.34 0.51 -3.28
CA TYR A 59 -5.06 0.55 -2.59
C TYR A 59 -4.59 -0.87 -2.27
N TRP A 60 -3.27 -1.09 -2.33
CA TRP A 60 -2.67 -2.36 -1.93
C TRP A 60 -1.89 -2.19 -0.64
N LEU A 61 -2.34 -2.85 0.43
CA LEU A 61 -1.51 -3.04 1.60
C LEU A 61 -0.49 -4.13 1.30
N MET A 62 0.79 -3.77 1.17
CA MET A 62 1.84 -4.66 0.67
C MET A 62 3.07 -4.67 1.60
N TRP A 63 3.49 -5.86 2.00
CA TRP A 63 4.78 -6.06 2.63
C TRP A 63 5.86 -6.25 1.58
N TYR A 64 7.00 -5.60 1.77
CA TYR A 64 8.23 -5.88 1.04
C TYR A 64 9.30 -6.36 2.02
N ASP A 65 10.14 -7.30 1.59
CA ASP A 65 11.33 -7.67 2.35
C ASP A 65 12.40 -6.56 2.31
N ALA A 66 13.50 -6.73 3.07
CA ALA A 66 14.59 -5.78 3.11
C ALA A 66 15.24 -5.48 1.73
N THR A 67 14.99 -6.30 0.70
CA THR A 67 15.47 -6.11 -0.67
C THR A 67 14.43 -5.45 -1.58
N GLY A 68 13.25 -5.12 -1.05
CA GLY A 68 12.13 -4.56 -1.80
C GLY A 68 11.34 -5.61 -2.59
N ARG A 69 11.46 -6.91 -2.28
CA ARG A 69 10.65 -7.95 -2.95
C ARG A 69 9.29 -8.11 -2.26
N PRO A 70 8.19 -8.18 -3.02
CA PRO A 70 6.85 -8.24 -2.44
C PRO A 70 6.59 -9.59 -1.75
N ARG A 71 5.98 -9.53 -0.56
CA ARG A 71 5.47 -10.70 0.19
C ARG A 71 3.96 -10.83 0.00
N VAL A 72 3.55 -11.27 -1.19
CA VAL A 72 2.13 -11.30 -1.63
C VAL A 72 1.19 -12.04 -0.66
N ARG A 73 1.69 -13.07 0.04
CA ARG A 73 0.89 -13.88 0.98
C ARG A 73 0.29 -13.06 2.14
N TYR A 74 0.82 -11.88 2.42
CA TYR A 74 0.36 -10.99 3.48
C TYR A 74 -0.09 -9.64 2.93
N SER A 75 -0.76 -9.65 1.78
CA SER A 75 -1.21 -8.43 1.11
C SER A 75 -2.72 -8.40 0.92
N ALA A 76 -3.28 -7.19 0.81
CA ALA A 76 -4.71 -6.99 0.58
C ALA A 76 -4.94 -5.80 -0.34
N VAL A 77 -5.86 -5.95 -1.30
CA VAL A 77 -6.35 -4.84 -2.13
C VAL A 77 -7.69 -4.38 -1.57
N MET A 78 -7.82 -3.08 -1.31
CA MET A 78 -9.03 -2.48 -0.71
C MET A 78 -9.36 -1.17 -1.41
N ASP A 79 -10.65 -0.85 -1.55
CA ASP A 79 -11.09 0.50 -1.85
C ASP A 79 -11.07 1.39 -0.58
N HIS A 80 -11.36 2.68 -0.76
CA HIS A 80 -11.39 3.63 0.36
C HIS A 80 -12.40 3.26 1.47
N PRO A 81 -13.66 2.87 1.15
CA PRO A 81 -14.61 2.42 2.19
C PRO A 81 -14.08 1.25 3.03
N ASN A 82 -13.52 0.22 2.40
CA ASN A 82 -12.98 -0.94 3.12
C ASN A 82 -11.75 -0.58 3.96
N LEU A 83 -10.88 0.32 3.47
CA LEU A 83 -9.76 0.85 4.25
C LEU A 83 -10.25 1.57 5.52
N CYS A 84 -11.30 2.38 5.42
CA CYS A 84 -11.93 3.05 6.55
C CYS A 84 -12.51 2.05 7.57
N VAL A 85 -13.18 0.99 7.10
CA VAL A 85 -13.69 -0.08 7.98
C VAL A 85 -12.55 -0.76 8.74
N MET A 86 -11.47 -1.13 8.04
CA MET A 86 -10.29 -1.73 8.66
C MET A 86 -9.68 -0.82 9.73
N LEU A 87 -9.45 0.45 9.42
CA LEU A 87 -8.87 1.41 10.37
C LEU A 87 -9.76 1.60 11.60
N ARG A 88 -11.09 1.65 11.44
CA ARG A 88 -12.02 1.68 12.59
C ARG A 88 -11.90 0.43 13.46
N ALA A 89 -11.89 -0.75 12.86
CA ALA A 89 -11.77 -2.01 13.59
C ALA A 89 -10.45 -2.12 14.38
N LEU A 90 -9.39 -1.49 13.88
CA LEU A 90 -8.09 -1.39 14.55
C LEU A 90 -8.02 -0.27 15.60
N GLY A 91 -9.12 0.43 15.89
CA GLY A 91 -9.17 1.51 16.89
C GLY A 91 -8.72 2.89 16.37
N HIS A 92 -8.44 3.03 15.08
CA HIS A 92 -8.06 4.29 14.43
C HIS A 92 -9.25 5.08 13.89
N GLY A 93 -10.47 4.79 14.35
CA GLY A 93 -11.69 5.47 13.88
C GLY A 93 -11.71 6.98 14.11
N HIS A 94 -10.95 7.47 15.09
CA HIS A 94 -10.77 8.90 15.38
C HIS A 94 -9.90 9.64 14.34
N ALA A 95 -9.11 8.91 13.55
CA ALA A 95 -8.20 9.46 12.53
C ALA A 95 -8.84 9.55 11.14
N LEU A 96 -10.10 9.11 10.99
CA LEU A 96 -10.83 9.20 9.73
C LEU A 96 -11.64 10.50 9.67
N PRO A 97 -11.69 11.18 8.51
CA PRO A 97 -12.63 12.27 8.32
C PRO A 97 -14.07 11.76 8.54
N PRO A 98 -14.98 12.61 9.05
CA PRO A 98 -16.38 12.23 9.20
C PRO A 98 -16.94 11.80 7.83
N PRO A 99 -17.89 10.85 7.80
CA PRO A 99 -18.56 10.50 6.56
C PRO A 99 -19.17 11.77 5.93
N PRO A 100 -19.22 11.87 4.59
CA PRO A 100 -19.86 12.99 3.93
C PRO A 100 -21.30 13.13 4.46
N ALA A 101 -21.72 14.37 4.73
CA ALA A 101 -23.10 14.65 5.11
C ALA A 101 -24.03 14.13 4.00
N SER A 102 -25.02 13.33 4.41
CA SER A 102 -26.07 12.84 3.51
C SER A 102 -26.99 13.96 3.05
#